data_AF-A0A520VTM3-F1
#
_entry.id   AF-A0A520VTM3-F1
#
_cell.length_a   1.000
_cell.length_b   1.000
_cell.length_c   1.000
_cell.angle_alpha   90.00
_cell.angle_beta   90.00
_cell.angle_gamma   90.00
#
_symmetry.space_group_name_H-M   'P 1'
#
loop_
_entity.id
_entity.type
_entity.pdbx_description
1 polymer ?
#
loop_
_entity_poly.entity_id
_entity_poly.type
_entity_poly.pdbx_seq_one_letter_code
_entity_poly.pdbx_strand_id
1 'polypeptide(L)'
;MINQKKSILLPGSFFEKDSQYKLNYLNLKNLHTVYVFDHTVNPADDKLAMYEIKKSISLLVSYEDRNFDIGTAVLNINKRKLNNLITEYLNPFLEIENFKLGLGVGDNKYQKNLPNYSNNLEEVISYLIENFDISKEGKNIFLGGNSNQNIQIMKKYSVGINQWLGSLSELYKTRELYKKIDRPMGSISLCINKDLYLKNRKIFDDIELIFLIKEGSSDNFLSQIDQFFK
;
A
#
# COMPACT_ATOMS: atom_id res chain seq x y z
N MET A 1 -23.57 10.09 -0.99
CA MET A 1 -23.17 8.71 -1.32
C MET A 1 -21.70 8.58 -0.98
N ILE A 2 -21.33 7.68 -0.08
CA ILE A 2 -19.90 7.40 0.16
C ILE A 2 -19.49 6.41 -0.93
N ASN A 3 -18.71 6.88 -1.90
CA ASN A 3 -18.14 6.00 -2.91
C ASN A 3 -17.01 5.19 -2.27
N GLN A 4 -17.01 3.88 -2.50
CA GLN A 4 -15.91 2.98 -2.19
C GLN A 4 -14.56 3.60 -2.61
N LYS A 5 -13.62 3.74 -1.68
CA LYS A 5 -12.24 4.16 -2.01
C LYS A 5 -11.59 3.08 -2.87
N LYS A 6 -11.19 3.43 -4.10
CA LYS A 6 -10.54 2.52 -5.05
C LYS A 6 -9.13 3.01 -5.36
N SER A 7 -8.17 2.13 -5.21
CA SER A 7 -6.75 2.39 -5.30
C SER A 7 -6.07 1.31 -6.15
N ILE A 8 -4.81 1.48 -6.51
CA ILE A 8 -4.06 0.47 -7.27
C ILE A 8 -2.71 0.20 -6.64
N LEU A 9 -2.20 -1.01 -6.85
CA LEU A 9 -0.81 -1.35 -6.60
C LEU A 9 -0.09 -1.48 -7.95
N LEU A 10 0.96 -0.68 -8.16
CA LEU A 10 1.72 -0.67 -9.41
C LEU A 10 2.57 -1.94 -9.56
N PRO A 11 2.62 -2.54 -10.76
CA PRO A 11 3.46 -3.72 -11.03
C PRO A 11 4.95 -3.34 -10.96
N GLY A 12 5.83 -4.30 -10.63
CA GLY A 12 7.25 -4.08 -10.37
C GLY A 12 8.02 -3.44 -11.53
N SER A 13 7.61 -3.68 -12.78
CA SER A 13 8.24 -3.08 -13.97
C SER A 13 7.60 -1.76 -14.42
N PHE A 14 6.73 -1.15 -13.61
CA PHE A 14 5.90 -0.01 -14.04
C PHE A 14 6.72 1.15 -14.64
N PHE A 15 7.89 1.46 -14.08
CA PHE A 15 8.66 2.64 -14.49
C PHE A 15 9.58 2.43 -15.69
N GLU A 16 9.67 1.23 -16.26
CA GLU A 16 10.62 0.91 -17.35
C GLU A 16 10.23 1.51 -18.71
N LYS A 17 8.97 1.32 -19.12
CA LYS A 17 8.49 1.71 -20.44
C LYS A 17 7.19 2.50 -20.34
N ASP A 18 7.11 3.60 -21.08
CA ASP A 18 5.94 4.47 -21.20
C ASP A 18 5.38 4.94 -19.84
N SER A 19 6.25 5.09 -18.84
CA SER A 19 5.85 5.41 -17.46
C SER A 19 5.04 6.70 -17.39
N GLN A 20 5.47 7.76 -18.10
CA GLN A 20 4.75 9.02 -18.19
C GLN A 20 3.35 8.85 -18.79
N TYR A 21 3.23 8.11 -19.89
CA TYR A 21 1.94 7.86 -20.53
C TYR A 21 0.99 7.09 -19.60
N LYS A 22 1.50 6.08 -18.89
CA LYS A 22 0.71 5.32 -17.91
C LYS A 22 0.31 6.19 -16.72
N LEU A 23 1.18 7.07 -16.21
CA LEU A 23 0.86 8.01 -15.14
C LEU A 23 -0.22 9.00 -15.57
N ASN A 24 -0.10 9.59 -16.77
CA ASN A 24 -1.14 10.44 -17.35
C ASN A 24 -2.48 9.69 -17.40
N TYR A 25 -2.46 8.41 -17.81
CA TYR A 25 -3.67 7.59 -17.87
C TYR A 25 -4.32 7.36 -16.51
N LEU A 26 -3.50 7.07 -15.49
CA LEU A 26 -3.97 6.94 -14.10
C LEU A 26 -4.60 8.25 -13.62
N ASN A 27 -4.00 9.39 -13.98
CA ASN A 27 -4.46 10.70 -13.56
C ASN A 27 -5.86 11.08 -14.09
N LEU A 28 -6.28 10.45 -15.19
CA LEU A 28 -7.61 10.61 -15.77
C LEU A 28 -8.69 9.77 -15.04
N LYS A 29 -8.28 8.89 -14.12
CA LYS A 29 -9.20 8.02 -13.37
C LYS A 29 -9.43 8.60 -11.98
N ASN A 30 -10.63 8.37 -11.44
CA ASN A 30 -10.97 8.74 -10.06
C ASN A 30 -10.35 7.74 -9.05
N LEU A 31 -9.02 7.72 -9.01
CA LEU A 31 -8.22 6.90 -8.10
C LEU A 31 -8.07 7.61 -6.77
N HIS A 32 -8.23 6.87 -5.67
CA HIS A 32 -7.91 7.39 -4.36
C HIS A 32 -6.40 7.39 -4.13
N THR A 33 -5.73 6.25 -4.28
CA THR A 33 -4.29 6.13 -4.00
C THR A 33 -3.58 5.23 -5.00
N VAL A 34 -2.37 5.61 -5.38
CA VAL A 34 -1.42 4.77 -6.10
C VAL A 34 -0.36 4.27 -5.14
N TYR A 35 -0.28 2.95 -5.00
CA TYR A 35 0.67 2.28 -4.13
C TYR A 35 1.84 1.66 -4.90
N VAL A 36 2.98 1.61 -4.23
CA VAL A 36 4.18 0.84 -4.60
C VAL A 36 4.57 -0.13 -3.49
N PHE A 37 5.37 -1.15 -3.77
CA PHE A 37 5.78 -2.17 -2.80
C PHE A 37 7.28 -2.41 -2.75
N ASP A 38 7.78 -2.83 -1.58
CA ASP A 38 9.22 -2.84 -1.26
C ASP A 38 9.88 -4.21 -1.48
N HIS A 39 9.84 -4.71 -2.71
CA HIS A 39 10.52 -5.96 -3.07
C HIS A 39 11.88 -5.72 -3.72
N THR A 40 12.74 -6.74 -3.74
CA THR A 40 13.97 -6.72 -4.56
C THR A 40 13.83 -7.53 -5.83
N VAL A 41 12.90 -8.50 -5.82
CA VAL A 41 12.64 -9.39 -6.94
C VAL A 41 11.22 -9.15 -7.41
N ASN A 42 11.04 -9.05 -8.73
CA ASN A 42 9.73 -8.87 -9.31
C ASN A 42 8.84 -10.11 -9.00
N PRO A 43 7.61 -9.92 -8.47
CA PRO A 43 6.75 -11.03 -8.07
C PRO A 43 6.25 -11.93 -9.19
N ALA A 44 6.19 -11.43 -10.43
CA ALA A 44 5.68 -12.17 -11.57
C ALA A 44 6.76 -13.05 -12.22
N ASP A 45 7.98 -12.52 -12.37
CA ASP A 45 9.13 -13.19 -12.97
C ASP A 45 10.40 -12.49 -12.50
N ASP A 46 11.37 -13.23 -11.94
CA ASP A 46 12.59 -12.65 -11.38
C ASP A 46 13.57 -12.06 -12.41
N LYS A 47 13.30 -12.26 -13.71
CA LYS A 47 14.02 -11.63 -14.82
C LYS A 47 13.47 -10.25 -15.18
N LEU A 48 12.27 -9.91 -14.72
CA LEU A 48 11.69 -8.60 -14.96
C LEU A 48 12.28 -7.55 -14.01
N ALA A 49 12.22 -6.29 -14.44
CA ALA A 49 12.66 -5.18 -13.62
C ALA A 49 11.84 -5.07 -12.33
N MET A 50 12.47 -4.59 -11.28
CA MET A 50 11.82 -4.25 -10.03
C MET A 50 12.28 -2.84 -9.66
N TYR A 51 11.32 -1.92 -9.57
CA TYR A 51 11.64 -0.56 -9.15
C TYR A 51 12.17 -0.52 -7.71
N GLU A 52 13.01 0.46 -7.43
CA GLU A 52 13.40 0.80 -6.05
C GLU A 52 12.32 1.72 -5.46
N ILE A 53 11.88 1.45 -4.22
CA ILE A 53 10.69 2.09 -3.66
C ILE A 53 10.88 3.59 -3.45
N LYS A 54 12.04 4.05 -2.95
CA LYS A 54 12.32 5.48 -2.73
C LYS A 54 12.32 6.25 -4.05
N LYS A 55 12.98 5.71 -5.08
CA LYS A 55 12.97 6.28 -6.45
C LYS A 55 11.55 6.34 -7.01
N SER A 56 10.76 5.30 -6.80
CA SER A 56 9.38 5.23 -7.30
C SER A 56 8.48 6.26 -6.64
N ILE A 57 8.57 6.41 -5.32
CA ILE A 57 7.86 7.45 -4.57
C ILE A 57 8.27 8.84 -5.07
N SER A 58 9.58 9.08 -5.25
CA SER A 58 10.08 10.36 -5.77
C SER A 58 9.50 10.69 -7.16
N LEU A 59 9.44 9.72 -8.07
CA LEU A 59 8.85 9.89 -9.41
C LEU A 59 7.34 10.19 -9.35
N LEU A 60 6.61 9.57 -8.43
CA LEU A 60 5.18 9.84 -8.23
C LEU A 60 4.94 11.23 -7.62
N VAL A 61 5.80 11.65 -6.68
CA VAL A 61 5.72 12.98 -6.05
C VAL A 61 6.01 14.08 -7.07
N SER A 62 7.01 13.88 -7.94
CA SER A 62 7.41 14.86 -8.97
C SER A 62 6.42 15.02 -10.12
N TYR A 63 5.35 14.24 -10.15
CA TYR A 63 4.28 14.37 -11.14
C TYR A 63 3.32 15.47 -10.69
N GLU A 64 3.49 16.69 -11.22
CA GLU A 64 2.91 17.95 -10.70
C GLU A 64 1.37 17.96 -10.67
N ASP A 65 0.70 17.38 -11.68
CA ASP A 65 -0.76 17.43 -11.83
C ASP A 65 -1.48 16.21 -11.24
N ARG A 66 -0.91 15.58 -10.20
CA ARG A 66 -1.44 14.33 -9.64
C ARG A 66 -2.79 14.51 -8.93
N ASN A 67 -3.79 13.76 -9.36
CA ASN A 67 -5.15 13.70 -8.80
C ASN A 67 -5.38 12.53 -7.83
N PHE A 68 -4.31 11.91 -7.34
CA PHE A 68 -4.36 10.74 -6.46
C PHE A 68 -3.32 10.85 -5.34
N ASP A 69 -3.59 10.22 -4.20
CA ASP A 69 -2.61 10.09 -3.11
C ASP A 69 -1.54 9.05 -3.46
N ILE A 70 -0.44 9.06 -2.71
CA ILE A 70 0.65 8.09 -2.85
C ILE A 70 0.77 7.27 -1.57
N GLY A 71 1.16 6.00 -1.69
CA GLY A 71 1.45 5.18 -0.53
C GLY A 71 2.37 4.00 -0.79
N THR A 72 2.69 3.28 0.30
CA THR A 72 3.39 1.99 0.26
C THR A 72 2.45 0.87 0.66
N ALA A 73 2.46 -0.26 -0.06
CA ALA A 73 1.69 -1.45 0.29
C ALA A 73 2.49 -2.75 0.02
N VAL A 74 3.45 -3.11 0.87
CA VAL A 74 3.92 -2.41 2.08
C VAL A 74 5.43 -2.17 2.03
N LEU A 75 5.90 -1.24 2.85
CA LEU A 75 7.30 -0.98 3.14
C LEU A 75 7.83 -2.06 4.09
N ASN A 76 8.90 -2.78 3.71
CA ASN A 76 9.48 -3.77 4.62
C ASN A 76 10.44 -3.10 5.60
N ILE A 77 10.05 -3.03 6.88
CA ILE A 77 10.87 -2.42 7.92
C ILE A 77 12.22 -3.14 8.09
N ASN A 78 12.30 -4.43 7.79
CA ASN A 78 13.49 -5.26 8.05
C ASN A 78 14.58 -5.19 6.96
N LYS A 79 14.33 -4.52 5.84
CA LYS A 79 15.31 -4.40 4.73
C LYS A 79 16.52 -3.53 5.06
N ARG A 80 16.43 -2.70 6.10
CA ARG A 80 17.45 -1.69 6.43
C ARG A 80 17.53 -1.49 7.93
N LYS A 81 18.68 -0.99 8.40
CA LYS A 81 18.88 -0.62 9.81
C LYS A 81 17.84 0.41 10.24
N LEU A 82 17.41 0.39 11.50
CA LEU A 82 16.37 1.28 12.03
C LEU A 82 16.64 2.77 11.74
N ASN A 83 17.86 3.26 11.97
CA ASN A 83 18.19 4.66 11.70
C ASN A 83 17.97 5.01 10.22
N ASN A 84 18.47 4.17 9.29
CA ASN A 84 18.27 4.39 7.86
C ASN A 84 16.79 4.25 7.47
N LEU A 85 16.05 3.33 8.10
CA LEU A 85 14.61 3.21 7.87
C LEU A 85 13.91 4.53 8.20
N ILE A 86 14.22 5.09 9.37
CA ILE A 86 13.64 6.35 9.84
C ILE A 86 14.04 7.52 8.93
N THR A 87 15.34 7.77 8.78
CA THR A 87 15.83 9.01 8.15
C THR A 87 15.68 9.03 6.64
N GLU A 88 15.82 7.89 5.96
CA GLU A 88 15.84 7.83 4.49
C GLU A 88 14.48 7.49 3.88
N TYR A 89 13.54 6.99 4.68
CA TYR A 89 12.25 6.51 4.18
C TYR A 89 11.06 7.00 5.00
N LEU A 90 10.97 6.69 6.30
CA LEU A 90 9.77 7.02 7.07
C LEU A 90 9.55 8.53 7.15
N ASN A 91 10.58 9.30 7.50
CA ASN A 91 10.45 10.76 7.62
C ASN A 91 10.15 11.40 6.25
N PRO A 92 10.93 11.15 5.19
CA PRO A 92 10.62 11.71 3.87
C PRO A 92 9.25 11.30 3.33
N PHE A 93 8.80 10.07 3.61
CA PHE A 93 7.48 9.62 3.14
C PHE A 93 6.34 10.32 3.89
N LEU A 94 6.50 10.55 5.20
CA LEU A 94 5.50 11.27 6.01
C LEU A 94 5.59 12.79 5.89
N GLU A 95 6.55 13.34 5.14
CA GLU A 95 6.52 14.74 4.70
C GLU A 95 5.53 14.93 3.53
N ILE A 96 5.27 13.89 2.75
CA ILE A 96 4.32 13.93 1.62
C ILE A 96 2.89 14.07 2.16
N GLU A 97 2.13 15.02 1.60
CA GLU A 97 0.74 15.26 1.96
C GLU A 97 -0.12 14.01 1.68
N ASN A 98 -1.01 13.68 2.62
CA ASN A 98 -1.95 12.54 2.55
C ASN A 98 -1.30 11.18 2.27
N PHE A 99 -0.01 11.02 2.62
CA PHE A 99 0.70 9.78 2.37
C PHE A 99 0.12 8.60 3.15
N LYS A 100 -0.04 7.47 2.47
CA LYS A 100 -0.54 6.22 3.07
C LYS A 100 0.57 5.23 3.30
N LEU A 101 1.06 5.15 4.53
CA LEU A 101 2.20 4.33 4.90
C LEU A 101 1.76 2.93 5.33
N GLY A 102 1.87 1.98 4.42
CA GLY A 102 1.77 0.55 4.74
C GLY A 102 3.10 0.00 5.22
N LEU A 103 3.11 -0.68 6.38
CA LEU A 103 4.28 -1.31 6.98
C LEU A 103 4.13 -2.83 7.05
N GLY A 104 5.25 -3.54 6.90
CA GLY A 104 5.31 -4.98 7.13
C GLY A 104 6.72 -5.45 7.48
N VAL A 105 6.82 -6.67 8.01
CA VAL A 105 8.09 -7.32 8.36
C VAL A 105 8.73 -8.06 7.18
N GLY A 106 8.00 -8.13 6.05
CA GLY A 106 8.39 -8.81 4.82
C GLY A 106 8.31 -10.34 4.88
N ASP A 107 8.62 -10.94 3.74
CA ASP A 107 8.81 -12.39 3.59
C ASP A 107 10.14 -12.67 2.88
N ASN A 108 10.60 -13.92 2.98
CA ASN A 108 11.83 -14.36 2.31
C ASN A 108 11.63 -14.62 0.80
N LYS A 109 10.39 -14.54 0.29
CA LYS A 109 10.08 -14.94 -1.08
C LYS A 109 10.58 -13.92 -2.10
N TYR A 110 10.44 -12.64 -1.77
CA TYR A 110 10.76 -11.53 -2.68
C TYR A 110 11.96 -10.69 -2.25
N GLN A 111 12.73 -11.21 -1.29
CA GLN A 111 13.93 -10.59 -0.72
C GLN A 111 15.11 -11.56 -0.82
N LYS A 112 15.76 -11.60 -1.98
CA LYS A 112 16.95 -12.44 -2.18
C LYS A 112 18.18 -11.73 -1.61
N ASN A 113 18.93 -12.42 -0.76
CA ASN A 113 20.27 -12.04 -0.30
C ASN A 113 20.36 -10.68 0.43
N LEU A 114 19.28 -10.23 1.08
CA LEU A 114 19.31 -9.03 1.91
C LEU A 114 19.47 -9.35 3.40
N PRO A 115 20.18 -8.50 4.16
CA PRO A 115 20.15 -8.56 5.61
C PRO A 115 18.72 -8.35 6.13
N ASN A 116 18.31 -9.17 7.10
CA ASN A 116 17.11 -8.95 7.89
C ASN A 116 17.53 -8.32 9.22
N TYR A 117 17.15 -7.07 9.44
CA TYR A 117 17.53 -6.32 10.64
C TYR A 117 16.61 -6.56 11.85
N SER A 118 15.53 -7.34 11.69
CA SER A 118 14.60 -7.68 12.78
C SER A 118 14.15 -6.47 13.60
N ASN A 119 13.89 -5.35 12.92
CA ASN A 119 13.40 -4.13 13.57
C ASN A 119 12.06 -4.41 14.25
N ASN A 120 11.86 -3.83 15.43
CA ASN A 120 10.62 -3.98 16.17
C ASN A 120 9.51 -3.12 15.53
N LEU A 121 8.47 -3.78 15.01
CA LEU A 121 7.35 -3.10 14.36
C LEU A 121 6.61 -2.15 15.32
N GLU A 122 6.48 -2.49 16.60
CA GLU A 122 5.85 -1.61 17.57
C GLU A 122 6.68 -0.35 17.84
N GLU A 123 8.01 -0.48 17.97
CA GLU A 123 8.89 0.68 18.15
C GLU A 123 8.82 1.62 16.95
N VAL A 124 8.78 1.08 15.73
CA VAL A 124 8.59 1.86 14.52
C VAL A 124 7.26 2.61 14.55
N ILE A 125 6.16 1.96 14.93
CA ILE A 125 4.85 2.62 15.00
C ILE A 125 4.79 3.69 16.09
N SER A 126 5.30 3.40 17.29
CA SER A 126 5.37 4.39 18.37
C SER A 126 6.12 5.63 17.94
N TYR A 127 7.28 5.46 17.30
CA TYR A 127 8.04 6.58 16.72
C TYR A 127 7.18 7.41 15.77
N LEU A 128 6.45 6.78 14.85
CA LEU A 128 5.65 7.52 13.86
C LEU A 128 4.50 8.30 14.51
N ILE A 129 3.83 7.72 15.50
CA ILE A 129 2.70 8.37 16.18
C ILE A 129 3.18 9.52 17.08
N GLU A 130 4.36 9.39 17.69
CA GLU A 130 4.93 10.44 18.53
C GLU A 130 5.47 11.64 17.73
N ASN A 131 5.86 11.43 16.48
CA ASN A 131 6.59 12.44 15.70
C ASN A 131 5.79 13.05 14.54
N PHE A 132 4.63 12.49 14.18
CA PHE A 132 3.84 12.96 13.05
C PHE A 132 2.36 13.09 13.41
N ASP A 133 1.69 14.06 12.79
CA ASP A 133 0.23 14.18 12.87
C ASP A 133 -0.42 13.17 11.91
N ILE A 134 -0.84 12.04 12.47
CA ILE A 134 -1.43 10.90 11.75
C ILE A 134 -2.93 10.87 12.01
N SER A 135 -3.71 10.75 10.94
CA SER A 135 -5.17 10.65 11.02
C SER A 135 -5.72 9.85 9.84
N LYS A 136 -6.92 9.28 10.00
CA LYS A 136 -7.58 8.52 8.94
C LYS A 136 -7.77 9.29 7.62
N GLU A 137 -8.02 10.60 7.67
CA GLU A 137 -8.30 11.42 6.49
C GLU A 137 -7.07 12.14 5.92
N GLY A 138 -5.95 12.16 6.66
CA GLY A 138 -4.67 12.70 6.19
C GLY A 138 -3.63 11.61 5.99
N LYS A 139 -2.40 11.88 6.47
CA LYS A 139 -1.34 10.89 6.56
C LYS A 139 -1.80 9.75 7.47
N ASN A 140 -1.74 8.53 6.98
CA ASN A 140 -2.25 7.39 7.70
C ASN A 140 -1.32 6.19 7.64
N ILE A 141 -1.45 5.31 8.63
CA ILE A 141 -0.60 4.13 8.81
C ILE A 141 -1.47 2.89 8.78
N PHE A 142 -0.99 1.84 8.11
CA PHE A 142 -1.61 0.52 8.19
C PHE A 142 -0.57 -0.60 8.17
N LEU A 143 -0.97 -1.76 8.69
CA LEU A 143 -0.14 -2.96 8.71
C LEU A 143 -0.54 -3.94 7.62
N GLY A 144 0.45 -4.52 6.94
CA GLY A 144 0.23 -5.61 6.00
C GLY A 144 -0.02 -6.94 6.71
N GLY A 145 -1.21 -7.51 6.52
CA GLY A 145 -1.61 -8.84 7.00
C GLY A 145 -2.47 -8.83 8.27
N ASN A 146 -3.27 -9.88 8.44
CA ASN A 146 -4.24 -10.05 9.53
C ASN A 146 -3.76 -11.01 10.63
N SER A 147 -2.45 -11.06 10.90
CA SER A 147 -1.96 -11.89 12.00
C SER A 147 -2.52 -11.42 13.35
N ASN A 148 -2.62 -12.31 14.33
CA ASN A 148 -3.07 -11.93 15.68
C ASN A 148 -2.22 -10.80 16.26
N GLN A 149 -0.90 -10.82 16.01
CA GLN A 149 0.02 -9.76 16.40
C GLN A 149 -0.36 -8.43 15.75
N ASN A 150 -0.57 -8.39 14.42
CA ASN A 150 -0.97 -7.16 13.73
C ASN A 150 -2.32 -6.64 14.23
N ILE A 151 -3.29 -7.52 14.54
CA ILE A 151 -4.59 -7.12 15.09
C ILE A 151 -4.43 -6.55 16.51
N GLN A 152 -3.51 -7.05 17.33
CA GLN A 152 -3.20 -6.47 18.64
C GLN A 152 -2.59 -5.08 18.50
N ILE A 153 -1.62 -4.92 17.59
CA ILE A 153 -0.99 -3.63 17.30
C ILE A 153 -2.01 -2.62 16.75
N MET A 154 -2.86 -3.04 15.81
CA MET A 154 -3.98 -2.26 15.26
C MET A 154 -4.84 -1.66 16.38
N LYS A 155 -5.22 -2.47 17.36
CA LYS A 155 -6.04 -2.02 18.50
C LYS A 155 -5.28 -1.10 19.44
N LYS A 156 -4.01 -1.41 19.72
CA LYS A 156 -3.17 -0.68 20.68
C LYS A 156 -2.82 0.73 20.18
N TYR A 157 -2.52 0.87 18.90
CA TYR A 157 -2.03 2.11 18.29
C TYR A 157 -3.03 2.76 17.32
N SER A 158 -4.27 2.25 17.26
CA SER A 158 -5.32 2.75 16.38
C SER A 158 -4.99 2.79 14.88
N VAL A 159 -3.95 2.06 14.42
CA VAL A 159 -3.53 2.01 13.01
C VAL A 159 -4.44 1.12 12.18
N GLY A 160 -4.35 1.20 10.85
CA GLY A 160 -5.14 0.40 9.91
C GLY A 160 -4.58 -1.00 9.65
N ILE A 161 -5.28 -1.77 8.83
CA ILE A 161 -4.87 -3.10 8.36
C ILE A 161 -5.14 -3.23 6.87
N ASN A 162 -4.18 -3.77 6.14
CA ASN A 162 -4.32 -4.20 4.75
C ASN A 162 -4.30 -5.73 4.69
N GLN A 163 -5.32 -6.34 4.09
CA GLN A 163 -5.33 -7.77 3.82
C GLN A 163 -4.83 -8.05 2.39
N TRP A 164 -3.79 -8.87 2.26
CA TRP A 164 -3.32 -9.34 0.96
C TRP A 164 -4.17 -10.51 0.45
N LEU A 165 -5.07 -10.26 -0.51
CA LEU A 165 -6.02 -11.27 -1.01
C LEU A 165 -6.74 -11.99 0.15
N GLY A 166 -7.14 -13.25 -0.01
CA GLY A 166 -7.68 -14.06 1.08
C GLY A 166 -9.18 -13.95 1.30
N SER A 167 -9.63 -14.38 2.48
CA SER A 167 -11.05 -14.52 2.79
C SER A 167 -11.70 -13.18 3.15
N LEU A 168 -12.86 -12.90 2.56
CA LEU A 168 -13.68 -11.74 2.97
C LEU A 168 -14.25 -11.91 4.38
N SER A 169 -14.50 -13.14 4.83
CA SER A 169 -15.03 -13.36 6.18
C SER A 169 -14.01 -12.99 7.26
N GLU A 170 -12.72 -13.20 7.01
CA GLU A 170 -11.64 -12.78 7.91
C GLU A 170 -11.47 -11.26 7.88
N LEU A 171 -11.49 -10.65 6.69
CA LEU A 171 -11.48 -9.19 6.55
C LEU A 171 -12.62 -8.54 7.33
N TYR A 172 -13.83 -9.08 7.23
CA TYR A 172 -15.00 -8.54 7.91
C TYR A 172 -14.90 -8.68 9.43
N LYS A 173 -14.35 -9.78 9.95
CA LYS A 173 -14.04 -9.89 11.38
C LYS A 173 -13.07 -8.81 11.83
N THR A 174 -11.99 -8.59 11.08
CA THR A 174 -11.00 -7.54 11.38
C THR A 174 -11.64 -6.15 11.33
N ARG A 175 -12.49 -5.89 10.33
CA ARG A 175 -13.25 -4.65 10.20
C ARG A 175 -14.16 -4.37 11.41
N GLU A 176 -14.90 -5.37 11.89
CA GLU A 176 -15.79 -5.18 13.05
C GLU A 176 -15.01 -4.90 14.34
N LEU A 177 -13.79 -5.43 14.47
CA LEU A 177 -12.89 -5.05 15.55
C LEU A 177 -12.41 -3.60 15.39
N TYR A 178 -12.03 -3.22 14.16
CA TYR A 178 -11.51 -1.90 13.84
C TYR A 178 -12.55 -0.79 14.06
N LYS A 179 -13.82 -1.02 13.74
CA LYS A 179 -14.91 -0.05 13.95
C LYS A 179 -15.10 0.40 15.40
N LYS A 180 -14.57 -0.36 16.36
CA LYS A 180 -14.65 -0.05 17.80
C LYS A 180 -13.51 0.87 18.27
N ILE A 181 -12.54 1.15 17.40
CA ILE A 181 -11.41 2.02 17.71
C ILE A 181 -11.87 3.47 17.61
N ASP A 182 -11.68 4.24 18.69
CA ASP A 182 -11.86 5.68 18.66
C ASP A 182 -10.67 6.35 17.97
N ARG A 183 -10.95 7.37 17.15
CA ARG A 183 -9.96 8.15 16.38
C ARG A 183 -8.92 7.28 15.64
N PRO A 184 -9.35 6.50 14.64
CA PRO A 184 -8.43 5.71 13.84
C PRO A 184 -7.38 6.57 13.12
N MET A 185 -6.15 6.03 13.07
CA MET A 185 -4.97 6.60 12.40
C MET A 185 -4.66 5.90 11.06
N GLY A 186 -5.64 5.17 10.53
CA GLY A 186 -5.48 4.25 9.40
C GLY A 186 -6.78 3.99 8.66
N SER A 187 -6.79 2.96 7.83
CA SER A 187 -8.02 2.39 7.25
C SER A 187 -7.91 0.88 7.10
N ILE A 188 -9.06 0.22 6.95
CA ILE A 188 -9.10 -1.19 6.53
C ILE A 188 -9.08 -1.21 5.02
N SER A 189 -8.16 -2.00 4.44
CA SER A 189 -8.04 -2.15 3.00
C SER A 189 -7.87 -3.62 2.59
N LEU A 190 -8.24 -3.91 1.35
CA LEU A 190 -8.12 -5.23 0.73
C LEU A 190 -7.37 -5.11 -0.60
N CYS A 191 -6.23 -5.78 -0.69
CA CYS A 191 -5.62 -6.05 -1.98
C CYS A 191 -6.46 -7.10 -2.72
N ILE A 192 -6.92 -6.75 -3.92
CA ILE A 192 -7.88 -7.56 -4.67
C ILE A 192 -7.43 -7.73 -6.12
N ASN A 193 -7.58 -8.96 -6.64
CA ASN A 193 -7.40 -9.23 -8.05
C ASN A 193 -8.76 -9.25 -8.78
N LYS A 194 -8.72 -9.28 -10.10
CA LYS A 194 -9.93 -9.31 -10.94
C LYS A 194 -10.91 -10.41 -10.56
N ASP A 195 -10.42 -11.64 -10.38
CA ASP A 195 -11.27 -12.79 -10.15
C ASP A 195 -12.01 -12.68 -8.81
N LEU A 196 -11.31 -12.23 -7.77
CA LEU A 196 -11.89 -12.02 -6.45
C LEU A 196 -12.90 -10.87 -6.45
N TYR A 197 -12.61 -9.78 -7.17
CA TYR A 197 -13.52 -8.64 -7.32
C TYR A 197 -14.81 -9.02 -8.05
N LEU A 198 -14.70 -9.71 -9.19
CA LEU A 198 -15.86 -10.12 -9.99
C LEU A 198 -16.76 -11.13 -9.26
N LYS A 199 -16.17 -12.03 -8.46
CA LYS A 199 -16.90 -12.98 -7.62
C LYS A 199 -17.63 -12.31 -6.45
N ASN A 200 -17.13 -11.17 -5.96
CA ASN A 200 -17.63 -10.52 -4.76
C ASN A 200 -18.04 -9.08 -5.03
N ARG A 201 -19.16 -8.90 -5.75
CA ARG A 201 -19.66 -7.57 -6.17
C ARG A 201 -20.13 -6.67 -5.03
N LYS A 202 -20.22 -7.16 -3.79
CA LYS A 202 -20.66 -6.41 -2.62
C LYS A 202 -19.59 -6.49 -1.52
N ILE A 203 -18.67 -5.54 -1.55
CA ILE A 203 -17.73 -5.27 -0.46
C ILE A 203 -18.22 -4.00 0.24
N PHE A 204 -18.00 -3.88 1.54
CA PHE A 204 -18.46 -2.70 2.29
C PHE A 204 -17.70 -1.44 1.87
N ASP A 205 -18.42 -0.32 1.71
CA ASP A 205 -17.90 0.95 1.19
C ASP A 205 -16.78 1.59 2.04
N ASP A 206 -16.71 1.23 3.32
CA ASP A 206 -15.68 1.70 4.27
C ASP A 206 -14.37 0.90 4.22
N ILE A 207 -14.25 -0.07 3.32
CA ILE A 207 -13.02 -0.83 3.03
C ILE A 207 -12.35 -0.24 1.79
N GLU A 208 -11.09 0.18 1.84
CA GLU A 208 -10.40 0.57 0.62
C GLU A 208 -10.07 -0.66 -0.25
N LEU A 209 -10.40 -0.62 -1.54
CA LEU A 209 -10.04 -1.66 -2.50
C LEU A 209 -8.75 -1.27 -3.21
N ILE A 210 -7.68 -2.06 -3.03
CA ILE A 210 -6.41 -1.87 -3.72
C ILE A 210 -6.32 -2.91 -4.84
N PHE A 211 -6.53 -2.49 -6.08
CA PHE A 211 -6.49 -3.39 -7.23
C PHE A 211 -5.04 -3.76 -7.59
N LEU A 212 -4.77 -5.06 -7.64
CA LEU A 212 -3.49 -5.61 -8.04
C LEU A 212 -3.39 -5.61 -9.56
N ILE A 213 -2.53 -4.75 -10.11
CA ILE A 213 -2.26 -4.70 -11.54
C ILE A 213 -1.15 -5.69 -11.90
N LYS A 214 -1.38 -6.52 -12.91
CA LYS A 214 -0.40 -7.51 -13.36
C LYS A 214 0.61 -6.88 -14.32
N GLU A 215 1.81 -7.46 -14.34
CA GLU A 215 2.84 -7.17 -15.35
C GLU A 215 2.29 -7.34 -16.78
N GLY A 216 2.79 -6.51 -17.71
CA GLY A 216 2.39 -6.54 -19.10
C GLY A 216 2.83 -5.32 -19.89
N SER A 217 2.39 -5.24 -21.15
CA SER A 217 2.57 -4.05 -21.99
C SER A 217 1.76 -2.85 -21.47
N SER A 218 2.04 -1.66 -22.00
CA SER A 218 1.26 -0.45 -21.74
C SER A 218 -0.22 -0.63 -22.08
N ASP A 219 -0.56 -1.28 -23.19
CA ASP A 219 -1.95 -1.58 -23.57
C ASP A 219 -2.62 -2.54 -22.58
N ASN A 220 -1.90 -3.56 -22.12
CA ASN A 220 -2.39 -4.49 -21.09
C ASN A 220 -2.62 -3.76 -19.76
N PHE A 221 -1.77 -2.79 -19.42
CA PHE A 221 -1.93 -1.96 -18.22
C PHE A 221 -3.20 -1.10 -18.31
N LEU A 222 -3.37 -0.31 -19.38
CA LEU A 222 -4.55 0.53 -19.63
C LEU A 222 -5.85 -0.28 -19.59
N SER A 223 -5.89 -1.43 -20.26
CA SER A 223 -7.04 -2.32 -20.28
C SER A 223 -7.41 -2.86 -18.90
N GLN A 224 -6.42 -3.15 -18.04
CA GLN A 224 -6.67 -3.54 -16.65
C GLN A 224 -7.26 -2.38 -15.83
N ILE A 225 -6.73 -1.17 -15.98
CA ILE A 225 -7.26 0.02 -15.31
C ILE A 225 -8.73 0.25 -15.71
N ASP A 226 -9.06 0.17 -17.00
CA ASP A 226 -10.43 0.31 -17.47
C ASP A 226 -11.37 -0.78 -16.97
N GLN A 227 -10.88 -1.93 -16.53
CA GLN A 227 -11.77 -2.95 -15.96
C GLN A 227 -12.21 -2.61 -14.54
N PHE A 228 -11.44 -1.81 -13.82
CA PHE A 228 -11.70 -1.49 -12.41
C PHE A 228 -12.30 -0.08 -12.20
N PHE A 229 -12.06 0.82 -13.16
CA PHE A 229 -12.33 2.27 -13.05
C PHE A 229 -13.18 2.83 -14.21
N LYS A 230 -14.13 2.04 -14.75
CA LYS A 230 -15.17 2.60 -15.62
C LYS A 230 -16.14 3.49 -14.84
#